data_AF-A0A1E1WZU3-F1
#
_entry.id   AF-A0A1E1WZU3-F1
#
_cell.length_a   1.000
_cell.length_b   1.000
_cell.length_c   1.000
_cell.angle_alpha   90.00
_cell.angle_beta   90.00
_cell.angle_gamma   90.00
#
_symmetry.space_group_name_H-M   'P 1'
#
loop_
_entity.id
_entity.type
_entity.pdbx_description
1 polymer ?
#
loop_
_entity_poly.entity_id
_entity_poly.type
_entity_poly.pdbx_seq_one_letter_code
_entity_poly.pdbx_strand_id
1 'polypeptide(L)'
;AKNQDMVERHNGFREVPLKYSMVDIEAIMRNKAVLLVGKEAAMYELKRFCSILRGARFYISQGALFVWQSVWVANKDFPLELFQEMNKRIKWWQEAAVPSLQSHFLEPPGGACFARSQRAGVHHFDNLRFEDLTGLFFTHLAFSAIALAVFALELCLGRRDCCAKWLVHP
;
A
#
# COMPACT_ATOMS: atom_id res chain seq x y z
N ALA A 1 -30.01 -11.34 6.43
CA ALA A 1 -29.00 -12.39 6.70
C ALA A 1 -28.66 -13.09 5.39
N LYS A 2 -27.56 -12.71 4.70
CA LYS A 2 -27.17 -13.33 3.42
C LYS A 2 -25.70 -13.12 3.04
N ASN A 3 -24.80 -13.14 4.02
CA ASN A 3 -23.35 -13.01 3.81
C ASN A 3 -22.53 -14.14 4.46
N GLN A 4 -23.18 -15.13 5.10
CA GLN A 4 -22.46 -16.23 5.76
C GLN A 4 -22.06 -17.38 4.82
N ASP A 5 -22.62 -17.45 3.60
CA ASP A 5 -22.38 -18.56 2.66
C ASP A 5 -21.15 -18.38 1.73
N MET A 6 -20.48 -17.22 1.75
CA MET A 6 -19.30 -16.99 0.88
C MET A 6 -17.95 -17.34 1.51
N VAL A 7 -17.94 -17.80 2.76
CA VAL A 7 -16.70 -18.12 3.48
C VAL A 7 -16.69 -19.61 3.75
N GLU A 8 -16.03 -20.38 2.89
CA GLU A 8 -15.69 -21.77 3.20
C GLU A 8 -14.71 -21.77 4.38
N ARG A 9 -15.23 -22.04 5.58
CA ARG A 9 -14.42 -22.18 6.80
C ARG A 9 -13.83 -23.58 6.86
N HIS A 10 -12.62 -23.73 6.34
CA HIS A 10 -11.80 -24.88 6.70
C HIS A 10 -11.25 -24.63 8.11
N ASN A 11 -11.73 -25.39 9.11
CA ASN A 11 -11.39 -25.30 10.54
C ASN A 11 -9.87 -25.44 10.84
N GLY A 12 -9.06 -24.46 10.42
CA GLY A 12 -7.63 -24.35 10.70
C GLY A 12 -6.71 -25.30 9.93
N PHE A 13 -7.17 -26.47 9.49
CA PHE A 13 -6.32 -27.52 8.93
C PHE A 13 -6.49 -27.70 7.42
N ARG A 14 -5.93 -26.78 6.62
CA ARG A 14 -5.48 -27.12 5.26
C ARG A 14 -3.97 -27.06 5.27
N GLU A 15 -3.31 -28.13 4.83
CA GLU A 15 -1.87 -28.13 4.65
C GLU A 15 -1.48 -26.96 3.73
N VAL A 16 -0.40 -26.26 4.03
CA VAL A 16 0.08 -25.09 3.27
C VAL A 16 0.10 -25.34 1.73
N PRO A 17 0.55 -26.49 1.20
CA PRO A 17 0.50 -26.75 -0.24
C PRO A 17 -0.93 -26.80 -0.83
N LEU A 18 -1.95 -27.19 -0.06
CA LEU A 18 -3.36 -27.22 -0.48
C LEU A 18 -4.01 -25.82 -0.51
N LYS A 19 -3.36 -24.79 0.06
CA LYS A 19 -3.83 -23.40 0.02
C LYS A 19 -3.42 -22.66 -1.25
N TYR A 20 -2.40 -23.16 -1.95
CA TYR A 20 -1.89 -22.62 -3.21
C TYR A 20 -2.20 -23.55 -4.38
N SER A 21 -3.35 -24.23 -4.33
CA SER A 21 -3.80 -25.06 -5.45
C SER A 21 -4.05 -24.18 -6.68
N MET A 22 -3.85 -24.70 -7.89
CA MET A 22 -4.09 -23.94 -9.12
C MET A 22 -5.55 -23.45 -9.22
N VAL A 23 -6.50 -24.21 -8.68
CA VAL A 23 -7.92 -23.83 -8.65
C VAL A 23 -8.14 -22.58 -7.78
N ASP A 24 -7.54 -22.55 -6.59
CA ASP A 24 -7.64 -21.40 -5.68
C ASP A 24 -6.92 -20.18 -6.26
N ILE A 25 -5.74 -20.38 -6.87
CA ILE A 25 -4.99 -19.30 -7.51
C ILE A 25 -5.74 -18.72 -8.71
N GLU A 26 -6.38 -19.56 -9.54
CA GLU A 26 -7.24 -19.09 -10.62
C GLU A 26 -8.45 -18.31 -10.10
N ALA A 27 -9.06 -18.73 -8.99
CA ALA A 27 -10.15 -17.99 -8.36
C ALA A 27 -9.69 -16.59 -7.89
N ILE A 28 -8.48 -16.49 -7.33
CA ILE A 28 -7.85 -15.21 -6.96
C ILE A 28 -7.62 -14.35 -8.21
N MET A 29 -7.03 -14.92 -9.28
CA MET A 29 -6.76 -14.20 -10.53
C MET A 29 -8.04 -13.67 -11.20
N ARG A 30 -9.17 -14.38 -11.04
CA ARG A 30 -10.48 -13.97 -11.57
C ARG A 30 -11.25 -13.03 -10.63
N ASN A 31 -10.62 -12.49 -9.59
CA ASN A 31 -11.24 -11.64 -8.56
C ASN A 31 -12.43 -12.27 -7.82
N LYS A 32 -12.44 -13.60 -7.68
CA LYS A 32 -13.52 -14.33 -6.98
C LYS A 32 -13.17 -14.75 -5.55
N ALA A 33 -11.89 -14.66 -5.19
CA ALA A 33 -11.40 -15.07 -3.88
C ALA A 33 -10.26 -14.18 -3.40
N VAL A 34 -10.06 -14.14 -2.08
CA VAL A 34 -8.89 -13.54 -1.43
C VAL A 34 -8.23 -14.56 -0.53
N LEU A 35 -6.90 -14.54 -0.46
CA LEU A 35 -6.12 -15.47 0.35
C LEU A 35 -5.61 -14.79 1.61
N LEU A 36 -5.98 -15.32 2.78
CA LEU A 36 -5.50 -14.85 4.08
C LEU A 36 -4.37 -15.77 4.58
N VAL A 37 -3.14 -15.29 4.49
CA VAL A 37 -1.92 -16.05 4.79
C VAL A 37 -0.83 -15.13 5.34
N GLY A 38 0.22 -15.71 5.94
CA GLY A 38 1.42 -14.97 6.31
C GLY A 38 2.11 -14.39 5.08
N LYS A 39 2.56 -13.13 5.17
CA LYS A 39 3.16 -12.37 4.06
C LYS A 39 4.32 -13.13 3.40
N GLU A 40 5.27 -13.60 4.22
CA GLU A 40 6.47 -14.27 3.73
C GLU A 40 6.14 -15.58 3.00
N ALA A 41 5.21 -16.37 3.55
CA ALA A 41 4.76 -17.59 2.91
C ALA A 41 4.05 -17.32 1.57
N ALA A 42 3.24 -16.27 1.50
CA ALA A 42 2.58 -15.85 0.26
C ALA A 42 3.59 -15.41 -0.81
N MET A 43 4.57 -14.61 -0.41
CA MET A 43 5.63 -14.14 -1.31
C MET A 43 6.46 -15.30 -1.83
N TYR A 44 6.79 -16.28 -0.98
CA TYR A 44 7.56 -17.45 -1.38
C TYR A 44 6.75 -18.38 -2.33
N GLU A 45 5.53 -18.77 -1.95
CA GLU A 45 4.77 -19.76 -2.71
C GLU A 45 4.22 -19.20 -4.02
N LEU A 46 3.59 -18.02 -4.03
CA LEU A 46 3.01 -17.43 -5.25
C LEU A 46 4.06 -17.19 -6.34
N LYS A 47 5.29 -16.92 -5.92
CA LYS A 47 6.42 -16.70 -6.80
C LYS A 47 6.88 -17.96 -7.53
N ARG A 48 6.72 -19.14 -6.93
CA ARG A 48 6.97 -20.42 -7.60
C ARG A 48 5.99 -20.65 -8.74
N PHE A 49 4.76 -20.14 -8.62
CA PHE A 49 3.75 -20.20 -9.67
C PHE A 49 3.85 -19.09 -10.71
N CYS A 50 4.70 -18.07 -10.50
CA CYS A 50 4.82 -16.91 -11.39
C CYS A 50 5.14 -17.29 -12.85
N SER A 51 5.98 -18.30 -13.07
CA SER A 51 6.35 -18.74 -14.42
C SER A 51 5.19 -19.42 -15.16
N ILE A 52 4.30 -20.06 -14.41
CA ILE A 52 3.15 -20.81 -14.90
C ILE A 52 2.00 -19.83 -15.20
N LEU A 53 1.80 -18.87 -14.30
CA LEU A 53 0.71 -17.91 -14.33
C LEU A 53 1.10 -16.66 -15.12
N ARG A 54 1.30 -16.84 -16.44
CA ARG A 54 1.69 -15.76 -17.35
C ARG A 54 0.70 -14.58 -17.25
N GLY A 55 1.17 -13.45 -16.72
CA GLY A 55 0.38 -12.21 -16.59
C GLY A 55 -0.38 -12.04 -15.27
N ALA A 56 -0.27 -12.99 -14.33
CA ALA A 56 -0.84 -12.81 -13.00
C ALA A 56 -0.17 -11.63 -12.28
N ARG A 57 -0.99 -10.73 -11.73
CA ARG A 57 -0.56 -9.58 -10.94
C ARG A 57 -1.17 -9.67 -9.55
N PHE A 58 -0.48 -10.33 -8.64
CA PHE A 58 -0.92 -10.45 -7.26
C PHE A 58 -0.65 -9.15 -6.50
N TYR A 59 -1.65 -8.69 -5.74
CA TYR A 59 -1.51 -7.62 -4.78
C TYR A 59 -1.38 -8.23 -3.38
N ILE A 60 -0.32 -7.86 -2.66
CA ILE A 60 -0.16 -8.20 -1.25
C ILE A 60 -0.44 -6.93 -0.45
N SER A 61 -1.45 -6.99 0.41
CA SER A 61 -1.81 -5.89 1.30
C SER A 61 -0.60 -5.45 2.15
N GLN A 62 -0.45 -4.14 2.33
CA GLN A 62 0.57 -3.58 3.23
C GLN A 62 0.20 -3.75 4.71
N GLY A 63 -1.10 -3.89 5.02
CA GLY A 63 -1.58 -4.07 6.38
C GLY A 63 -1.54 -5.54 6.81
N ALA A 64 -0.95 -5.81 7.98
CA ALA A 64 -1.04 -7.11 8.63
C ALA A 64 -2.31 -7.16 9.49
N LEU A 65 -3.16 -8.16 9.28
CA LEU A 65 -4.29 -8.44 10.16
C LEU A 65 -3.83 -8.94 11.53
N PHE A 66 -2.68 -9.63 11.56
CA PHE A 66 -2.06 -10.19 12.75
C PHE A 66 -0.54 -10.06 12.65
N VAL A 67 0.12 -9.65 13.74
CA VAL A 67 1.58 -9.65 13.84
C VAL A 67 2.02 -11.00 14.39
N TRP A 68 2.62 -11.82 13.54
CA TRP A 68 3.16 -13.12 13.94
C TRP A 68 4.63 -12.96 14.34
N GLN A 69 4.96 -13.31 15.57
CA GLN A 69 6.35 -13.38 16.02
C GLN A 69 6.89 -14.78 15.73
N SER A 70 7.90 -14.86 14.86
CA SER A 70 8.63 -16.12 14.64
C SER A 70 9.57 -16.36 15.81
N VAL A 71 9.33 -17.45 16.54
CA VAL A 71 10.18 -17.90 17.65
C VAL A 71 10.75 -19.27 17.31
N TRP A 72 11.93 -19.57 17.85
CA TRP A 72 12.46 -20.91 17.80
C TRP A 72 11.95 -21.70 19.01
N VAL A 73 11.74 -23.00 18.82
CA VAL A 73 11.19 -23.89 19.85
C VAL A 73 12.13 -25.08 19.99
N ALA A 74 12.34 -25.52 21.22
CA ALA A 74 13.13 -26.70 21.54
C ALA A 74 12.31 -27.69 22.37
N ASN A 75 12.76 -28.95 22.41
CA ASN A 75 12.20 -29.95 23.32
C ASN A 75 12.39 -29.47 24.78
N LYS A 76 11.46 -29.84 25.67
CA LYS A 76 11.54 -29.59 27.11
C LYS A 76 12.86 -30.07 27.72
N ASP A 77 13.39 -31.19 27.24
CA ASP A 77 14.64 -31.78 27.74
C ASP A 77 15.89 -31.17 27.07
N PHE A 78 15.73 -30.11 26.26
CA PHE A 78 16.84 -29.44 25.62
C PHE A 78 17.72 -28.73 26.67
N PRO A 79 19.06 -28.88 26.60
CA PRO A 79 19.95 -28.31 27.61
C PRO A 79 19.74 -26.80 27.77
N LEU A 80 19.43 -26.38 29.00
CA LEU A 80 19.11 -24.99 29.32
C LEU A 80 20.27 -24.04 28.98
N GLU A 81 21.50 -24.47 29.23
CA GLU A 81 22.72 -23.70 28.93
C GLU A 81 22.82 -23.41 27.43
N LEU A 82 22.59 -24.43 26.60
CA LEU A 82 22.60 -24.28 25.14
C LEU A 82 21.45 -23.39 24.67
N PHE A 83 20.28 -23.51 25.30
CA PHE A 83 19.14 -22.64 25.02
C PHE A 83 19.46 -21.16 25.28
N GLN A 84 20.10 -20.88 26.42
CA GLN A 84 20.52 -19.53 26.78
C GLN A 84 21.58 -18.98 25.82
N GLU A 85 22.58 -19.79 25.45
CA GLU A 85 23.61 -19.38 24.49
C GLU A 85 23.03 -19.12 23.09
N MET A 86 22.06 -19.93 22.64
CA MET A 86 21.33 -19.68 21.40
C MET A 86 20.56 -18.35 21.45
N ASN A 87 19.86 -18.08 22.55
CA ASN A 87 19.14 -16.81 22.71
C ASN A 87 20.08 -15.60 22.69
N LYS A 88 21.25 -15.69 23.35
CA LYS A 88 22.27 -14.64 23.28
C LYS A 88 22.74 -14.41 21.84
N ARG A 89 22.98 -15.47 21.07
CA ARG A 89 23.40 -15.37 19.66
C ARG A 89 22.31 -14.77 18.77
N ILE A 90 21.05 -15.19 18.93
CA ILE A 90 19.93 -14.62 18.18
C ILE A 90 19.79 -13.12 18.48
N LYS A 91 19.89 -12.74 19.75
CA LYS A 91 19.86 -11.34 20.17
C LYS A 91 21.01 -10.54 19.58
N TRP A 92 22.24 -11.07 19.65
CA TRP A 92 23.40 -10.45 19.00
C TRP A 92 23.19 -10.29 17.49
N TRP A 93 22.62 -11.29 16.81
CA TRP A 93 22.30 -11.21 15.38
C TRP A 93 21.29 -10.10 15.06
N GLN A 94 20.27 -9.94 15.90
CA GLN A 94 19.26 -8.87 15.77
C GLN A 94 19.87 -7.48 16.02
N GLU A 95 20.71 -7.34 17.05
CA GLU A 95 21.35 -6.07 17.43
C GLU A 95 22.48 -5.66 16.48
N ALA A 96 23.21 -6.62 15.92
CA ALA A 96 24.29 -6.38 14.97
C ALA A 96 23.80 -5.78 13.65
N ALA A 97 22.47 -5.66 13.45
CA ALA A 97 21.83 -5.11 12.26
C ALA A 97 22.40 -5.71 10.96
N VAL A 98 22.87 -6.96 11.01
CA VAL A 98 23.37 -7.68 9.85
C VAL A 98 22.20 -7.71 8.88
N PRO A 99 22.29 -7.03 7.72
CA PRO A 99 21.19 -6.95 6.78
C PRO A 99 20.82 -8.39 6.46
N SER A 100 19.59 -8.78 6.79
CA SER A 100 19.08 -10.15 6.68
C SER A 100 19.62 -10.81 5.40
N LEU A 101 20.67 -11.62 5.56
CA LEU A 101 21.55 -12.11 4.49
C LEU A 101 20.83 -13.10 3.55
N GLN A 102 19.51 -13.20 3.66
CA GLN A 102 18.68 -14.20 3.03
C GLN A 102 17.44 -13.66 2.35
N SER A 103 16.92 -12.46 2.65
CA SER A 103 15.72 -11.99 1.92
C SER A 103 16.02 -11.84 0.43
N HIS A 104 17.18 -11.29 0.06
CA HIS A 104 17.59 -11.19 -1.35
C HIS A 104 18.04 -12.51 -1.99
N PHE A 105 18.39 -13.55 -1.22
CA PHE A 105 18.82 -14.85 -1.74
C PHE A 105 17.70 -15.91 -1.79
N LEU A 106 16.73 -15.83 -0.86
CA LEU A 106 15.55 -16.69 -0.81
C LEU A 106 14.39 -16.14 -1.65
N GLU A 107 14.47 -14.87 -2.04
CA GLU A 107 13.61 -14.30 -3.04
C GLU A 107 14.24 -14.50 -4.42
N PRO A 108 13.76 -15.45 -5.25
CA PRO A 108 14.04 -15.41 -6.69
C PRO A 108 13.74 -14.00 -7.27
N PRO A 109 14.14 -13.64 -8.48
CA PRO A 109 13.66 -12.40 -9.10
C PRO A 109 12.15 -12.52 -9.41
N GLY A 110 11.29 -12.19 -8.43
CA GLY A 110 9.82 -12.35 -8.49
C GLY A 110 9.08 -11.10 -8.95
N GLY A 111 9.82 -10.07 -9.38
CA GLY A 111 9.28 -8.76 -9.72
C GLY A 111 8.25 -8.76 -10.86
N ALA A 112 8.06 -9.88 -11.56
CA ALA A 112 7.09 -10.00 -12.64
C ALA A 112 5.66 -10.36 -12.17
N CYS A 113 5.48 -11.13 -11.07
CA CYS A 113 4.16 -11.64 -10.67
C CYS A 113 3.39 -10.74 -9.72
N PHE A 114 4.12 -9.98 -8.91
CA PHE A 114 3.50 -9.11 -7.94
C PHE A 114 3.30 -7.77 -8.62
N ALA A 115 2.08 -7.25 -8.56
CA ALA A 115 1.89 -5.84 -8.82
C ALA A 115 2.85 -5.13 -7.86
N ARG A 116 3.88 -4.48 -8.39
CA ARG A 116 4.79 -3.64 -7.60
C ARG A 116 3.87 -2.78 -6.77
N SER A 117 3.75 -3.07 -5.47
CA SER A 117 3.16 -2.13 -4.56
C SER A 117 4.14 -0.97 -4.62
N GLN A 118 3.77 0.04 -5.40
CA GLN A 118 4.54 1.26 -5.45
C GLN A 118 4.72 1.69 -4.00
N ARG A 119 6.00 1.81 -3.61
CA ARG A 119 6.52 2.36 -2.36
C ARG A 119 6.70 1.35 -1.21
N ALA A 120 7.86 0.71 -1.21
CA ALA A 120 8.67 0.57 -0.01
C ALA A 120 10.15 0.45 -0.41
N GLY A 121 10.88 1.56 -0.35
CA GLY A 121 12.34 1.61 -0.54
C GLY A 121 12.77 2.60 -1.62
N VAL A 122 13.32 3.74 -1.17
CA VAL A 122 13.94 4.82 -1.94
C VAL A 122 12.96 5.72 -2.70
N HIS A 123 12.83 6.95 -2.18
CA HIS A 123 12.23 8.16 -2.78
C HIS A 123 11.88 8.06 -4.28
N HIS A 124 10.72 7.48 -4.61
CA HIS A 124 10.06 7.75 -5.88
C HIS A 124 8.97 8.76 -5.62
N PHE A 125 9.33 10.02 -5.89
CA PHE A 125 8.34 11.06 -6.12
C PHE A 125 7.58 10.65 -7.38
N ASP A 126 6.27 10.43 -7.26
CA ASP A 126 5.45 10.35 -8.46
C ASP A 126 5.54 11.71 -9.16
N ASN A 127 5.85 11.69 -10.46
CA ASN A 127 5.87 12.91 -11.26
C ASN A 127 4.49 13.57 -11.16
N LEU A 128 4.48 14.83 -10.71
CA LEU A 128 3.26 15.62 -10.58
C LEU A 128 2.48 15.58 -11.90
N ARG A 129 1.25 15.06 -11.88
CA ARG A 129 0.43 15.01 -13.10
C ARG A 129 -0.32 16.32 -13.25
N PHE A 130 -0.63 16.69 -14.49
CA PHE A 130 -1.43 17.88 -14.78
C PHE A 130 -2.81 17.81 -14.09
N GLU A 131 -3.34 16.60 -13.95
CA GLU A 131 -4.58 16.27 -13.24
C GLU A 131 -4.54 16.69 -11.77
N ASP A 132 -3.40 16.54 -11.10
CA ASP A 132 -3.21 16.93 -9.69
C ASP A 132 -3.15 18.46 -9.51
N LEU A 133 -2.77 19.19 -10.57
CA LEU A 133 -2.69 20.65 -10.59
C LEU A 133 -4.00 21.32 -11.02
N THR A 134 -4.96 20.57 -11.58
CA THR A 134 -6.19 21.15 -12.14
C THR A 134 -6.98 21.95 -11.11
N GLY A 135 -7.02 21.49 -9.85
CA GLY A 135 -7.66 22.23 -8.76
C GLY A 135 -7.01 23.59 -8.50
N LEU A 136 -5.68 23.68 -8.61
CA LEU A 136 -4.95 24.93 -8.44
C LEU A 136 -5.27 25.92 -9.58
N PHE A 137 -5.35 25.43 -10.82
CA PHE A 137 -5.72 26.26 -11.96
C PHE A 137 -7.16 26.80 -11.86
N PHE A 138 -8.13 25.96 -11.50
CA PHE A 138 -9.52 26.40 -11.37
C PHE A 138 -9.71 27.38 -10.21
N THR A 139 -9.05 27.15 -9.08
CA THR A 139 -9.11 28.08 -7.94
C THR A 139 -8.47 29.41 -8.30
N HIS A 140 -7.32 29.43 -8.98
CA HIS A 140 -6.70 30.66 -9.43
C HIS A 140 -7.60 31.44 -10.40
N LEU A 141 -8.19 30.75 -11.39
CA LEU A 141 -9.06 31.37 -12.39
C LEU A 141 -10.33 31.95 -11.75
N ALA A 142 -10.91 31.26 -10.76
CA ALA A 142 -12.04 31.75 -9.99
C ALA A 142 -11.68 33.04 -9.22
N PHE A 143 -10.54 33.07 -8.52
CA PHE A 143 -10.10 34.27 -7.80
C PHE A 143 -9.82 35.44 -8.74
N SER A 144 -9.21 35.19 -9.90
CA SER A 144 -8.98 36.23 -10.92
C SER A 144 -10.30 36.79 -11.47
N ALA A 145 -11.29 35.94 -11.73
CA ALA A 145 -12.61 36.37 -12.18
C ALA A 145 -13.34 37.21 -11.11
N ILE A 146 -13.28 36.80 -9.85
CA ILE A 146 -13.84 37.55 -8.72
C ILE A 146 -13.16 38.92 -8.60
N ALA A 147 -11.83 38.98 -8.67
CA ALA A 147 -11.10 40.24 -8.60
C ALA A 147 -11.50 41.20 -9.73
N LEU A 148 -11.60 40.71 -10.98
CA LEU A 148 -12.06 41.51 -12.12
C LEU A 148 -13.49 42.01 -11.93
N ALA A 149 -14.39 41.18 -11.39
CA ALA A 149 -15.76 41.58 -11.11
C ALA A 149 -15.83 42.69 -10.05
N VAL A 150 -15.02 42.58 -8.98
CA VAL A 150 -14.91 43.62 -7.94
C VAL A 150 -14.37 44.92 -8.53
N PHE A 151 -13.30 44.88 -9.32
CA PHE A 151 -12.74 46.06 -9.99
C PHE A 151 -13.75 46.72 -10.95
N ALA A 152 -14.48 45.93 -11.74
CA ALA A 152 -15.51 46.44 -12.63
C ALA A 152 -16.65 47.12 -11.85
N LEU A 153 -17.06 46.51 -10.73
CA LEU A 153 -18.10 47.05 -9.86
C LEU A 153 -17.64 48.35 -9.19
N GLU A 154 -16.40 48.42 -8.73
CA GLU A 154 -15.78 49.64 -8.19
C GLU A 154 -15.73 50.75 -9.24
N LEU A 155 -15.34 50.45 -10.49
CA LEU A 155 -15.35 51.43 -11.58
C LEU A 155 -16.76 51.94 -11.90
N CYS A 156 -17.78 51.07 -11.86
CA CYS A 156 -19.17 51.44 -12.08
C CYS A 156 -19.74 52.31 -10.95
N LEU A 157 -19.42 52.01 -9.69
CA LEU A 157 -19.87 52.78 -8.54
C LEU A 157 -19.06 54.07 -8.36
N GLY A 158 -17.73 54.02 -8.48
CA GLY A 158 -16.84 55.18 -8.41
C GLY A 158 -17.10 56.21 -9.50
N ARG A 159 -17.51 55.81 -10.71
CA ARG A 159 -18.00 56.75 -11.74
C ARG A 159 -19.28 57.48 -11.34
N ARG A 160 -20.19 56.82 -10.61
CA ARG A 160 -21.43 57.47 -10.13
C ARG A 160 -21.13 58.49 -9.03
N ASP A 161 -20.19 58.20 -8.13
CA ASP A 161 -19.79 59.12 -7.07
C ASP A 161 -18.94 60.30 -7.58
N CYS A 162 -18.08 60.09 -8.59
CA CYS A 162 -17.36 61.18 -9.25
C CYS A 162 -18.30 62.13 -9.99
N CYS A 163 -19.32 61.64 -10.70
CA CYS A 163 -20.30 62.52 -11.36
C CYS A 163 -21.25 63.21 -10.35
N ALA A 164 -21.56 62.58 -9.22
CA ALA A 164 -22.36 63.21 -8.16
C ALA A 164 -21.62 64.34 -7.42
N LYS A 165 -20.29 64.22 -7.24
CA LYS A 165 -19.48 65.26 -6.57
C LYS A 165 -19.30 66.55 -7.37
N TRP A 166 -19.40 66.51 -8.70
CA TRP A 166 -19.30 67.71 -9.55
C TRP A 166 -20.62 68.47 -9.73
N LEU A 167 -21.76 67.93 -9.27
CA LEU A 167 -23.08 68.55 -9.37
C LEU A 167 -23.53 69.28 -8.08
N VAL A 168 -22.70 69.28 -7.04
CA VAL A 168 -22.97 69.93 -5.74
C VAL A 168 -21.82 70.87 -5.36
N HIS A 169 -21.50 71.82 -6.22
CA HIS A 169 -20.78 73.04 -5.84
C HIS A 169 -21.08 74.16 -6.87
N PRO A 170 -22.11 75.00 -6.65
CA PRO A 170 -22.06 76.40 -7.07
C PRO A 170 -21.12 77.21 -6.18
#